data_AF-A0A966BJL1-F1
#
_entry.id   AF-A0A966BJL1-F1
#
_cell.length_a   1.000
_cell.length_b   1.000
_cell.length_c   1.000
_cell.angle_alpha   90.00
_cell.angle_beta   90.00
_cell.angle_gamma   90.00
#
_symmetry.space_group_name_H-M   'P 1'
#
loop_
_entity.id
_entity.type
_entity.pdbx_description
1 polymer ?
#
loop_
_entity_poly.entity_id
_entity_poly.type
_entity_poly.pdbx_seq_one_letter_code
_entity_poly.pdbx_strand_id
1 'polypeptide(L)'
;GGVSLGGQNTVITLNKGERDGLQNGHVLALYSKGDVVKYEGQKLAMPDERYGLLFVFRVFDKVSYALVMQTHLPVHLLDRAQTP
;
A
#
# COMPACT_ATOMS: atom_id res chain seq x y z
N GLY A 1 5.43 3.35 -21.55
CA GLY A 1 4.98 4.25 -20.47
C GLY A 1 4.11 3.44 -19.55
N GLY A 2 4.57 3.18 -18.32
CA GLY A 2 3.79 2.47 -17.31
C GLY A 2 3.18 3.50 -16.36
N VAL A 3 1.86 3.51 -16.24
CA VAL A 3 1.18 4.34 -15.24
C VAL A 3 1.51 3.75 -13.85
N SER A 4 2.37 4.43 -13.08
CA SER A 4 2.81 3.98 -11.75
C SER A 4 1.99 4.59 -10.60
N LEU A 5 0.81 5.16 -10.91
CA LEU A 5 -0.02 5.91 -9.97
C LEU A 5 -1.42 5.29 -9.94
N GLY A 6 -1.75 4.65 -8.83
CA GLY A 6 -3.10 4.17 -8.52
C GLY A 6 -3.90 5.25 -7.79
N GLY A 7 -5.10 5.55 -8.27
CA GLY A 7 -6.04 6.46 -7.61
C GLY A 7 -7.12 5.70 -6.85
N GLN A 8 -8.02 6.44 -6.21
CA GLN A 8 -9.25 5.86 -5.66
C GLN A 8 -10.00 5.07 -6.76
N ASN A 9 -10.61 3.94 -6.38
CA ASN A 9 -11.35 3.03 -7.27
C ASN A 9 -10.48 2.28 -8.30
N THR A 10 -9.16 2.24 -8.11
CA THR A 10 -8.27 1.40 -8.94
C THR A 10 -8.06 0.02 -8.31
N VAL A 11 -7.82 -0.98 -9.17
CA VAL A 11 -7.42 -2.32 -8.73
C VAL A 11 -5.89 -2.42 -8.78
N ILE A 12 -5.30 -2.89 -7.68
CA ILE A 12 -3.86 -3.13 -7.57
C ILE A 12 -3.59 -4.60 -7.28
N THR A 13 -2.36 -5.04 -7.61
CA THR A 13 -1.87 -6.38 -7.31
C THR A 13 -0.93 -6.31 -6.11
N LEU A 14 -1.17 -7.14 -5.10
CA LEU A 14 -0.28 -7.35 -3.96
C LEU A 14 0.58 -8.59 -4.21
N ASN A 15 1.84 -8.54 -3.79
CA ASN A 15 2.81 -9.65 -3.88
C ASN A 15 2.68 -10.67 -2.74
N LYS A 16 1.51 -10.71 -2.11
CA LYS A 16 1.14 -11.55 -0.99
C LYS A 16 -0.14 -12.29 -1.34
N GLY A 17 -0.24 -13.56 -0.93
CA GLY A 17 -1.34 -14.44 -1.29
C GLY A 17 -1.84 -15.28 -0.12
N GLU A 18 -2.50 -16.39 -0.42
CA GLU A 18 -3.04 -17.32 0.59
C GLU A 18 -1.93 -17.86 1.50
N ARG A 19 -0.75 -18.16 0.93
CA ARG A 19 0.43 -18.62 1.69
C ARG A 19 0.94 -17.59 2.72
N ASP A 20 0.61 -16.32 2.48
CA ASP A 20 1.00 -15.19 3.31
C ASP A 20 -0.14 -14.79 4.27
N GLY A 21 -1.24 -15.55 4.30
CA GLY A 21 -2.38 -15.34 5.19
C GLY A 21 -3.42 -14.34 4.70
N LEU A 22 -3.36 -13.88 3.45
CA LEU A 22 -4.42 -13.02 2.90
C LEU A 22 -5.68 -13.82 2.60
N GLN A 23 -6.83 -13.20 2.85
CA GLN A 23 -8.15 -13.75 2.56
C GLN A 23 -9.02 -12.72 1.85
N ASN A 24 -9.98 -13.20 1.05
CA ASN A 24 -11.01 -12.34 0.49
C ASN A 24 -11.79 -11.68 1.64
N GLY A 25 -11.99 -10.37 1.55
CA GLY A 25 -12.62 -9.58 2.60
C GLY A 25 -11.64 -8.81 3.49
N HIS A 26 -10.33 -9.12 3.43
CA HIS A 26 -9.34 -8.37 4.21
C HIS A 26 -9.31 -6.89 3.82
N VAL A 27 -9.23 -6.04 4.84
CA VAL A 27 -9.03 -4.59 4.67
C VAL A 27 -7.63 -4.24 5.19
N LEU A 28 -6.81 -3.66 4.32
CA LEU A 28 -5.41 -3.33 4.62
C LEU A 28 -5.21 -1.81 4.59
N ALA A 29 -4.34 -1.31 5.45
CA ALA A 29 -3.93 0.10 5.43
C ALA A 29 -2.75 0.30 4.46
N LEU A 30 -2.80 1.39 3.71
CA LEU A 30 -1.67 1.88 2.90
C LEU A 30 -0.81 2.80 3.74
N TYR A 31 0.49 2.53 3.77
CA TYR A 31 1.49 3.36 4.43
C TYR A 31 2.47 3.91 3.39
N SER A 32 2.68 5.22 3.43
CA SER A 32 3.72 5.90 2.67
C SER A 32 4.98 5.86 3.51
N LYS A 33 6.09 5.47 2.89
CA LYS A 33 7.37 5.41 3.59
C LYS A 33 7.82 6.83 3.92
N GLY A 34 8.12 7.09 5.18
CA GLY A 34 8.68 8.37 5.60
C GLY A 34 10.04 8.62 4.95
N ASP A 35 10.24 9.84 4.45
CA ASP A 35 11.52 10.26 3.87
C ASP A 35 12.57 10.57 4.95
N VAL A 36 13.84 10.52 4.56
CA VAL A 36 14.94 11.02 5.39
C VAL A 36 15.27 12.44 4.96
N VAL A 37 14.82 13.41 5.75
CA VAL A 37 15.05 14.84 5.49
C VAL A 37 16.27 15.32 6.25
N LYS A 38 17.05 16.23 5.64
CA LYS A 38 18.18 16.88 6.32
C LYS A 38 17.69 18.20 6.94
N TYR A 39 17.71 18.29 8.26
CA TYR A 39 17.35 19.50 9.00
C TYR A 39 18.53 19.91 9.88
N GLU A 40 18.99 21.15 9.75
CA GLU A 40 20.12 21.72 10.52
C GLU A 40 21.38 20.83 10.55
N GLY A 41 21.72 20.21 9.41
CA GLY A 41 22.90 19.35 9.31
C GLY A 41 22.68 17.89 9.76
N GLN A 42 21.57 17.59 10.42
CA GLN A 42 21.22 16.24 10.88
C GLN A 42 20.22 15.57 9.93
N LYS A 43 20.31 14.24 9.80
CA LYS A 43 19.34 13.43 9.04
C LYS A 43 18.23 12.98 9.98
N LEU A 44 16.99 13.43 9.74
CA LEU A 44 15.80 12.99 10.45
C LEU A 44 14.99 12.05 9.57
N ALA A 45 14.67 10.87 10.08
CA ALA A 45 13.72 9.96 9.45
C ALA A 45 12.30 10.39 9.82
N MET A 46 11.47 10.67 8.83
CA MET A 46 10.05 10.91 9.05
C MET A 46 9.34 9.59 9.36
N PRO A 47 8.28 9.59 10.19
CA PRO A 47 7.48 8.40 10.42
C PRO A 47 6.73 8.01 9.14
N ASP A 48 6.42 6.73 9.01
CA ASP A 48 5.53 6.24 7.96
C ASP A 48 4.11 6.79 8.18
N GLU A 49 3.48 7.32 7.13
CA GLU A 49 2.15 7.92 7.22
C GLU A 49 1.10 7.00 6.59
N ARG A 50 0.02 6.73 7.32
CA ARG A 50 -1.13 6.01 6.79
C ARG A 50 -1.95 6.95 5.91
N TYR A 51 -2.07 6.63 4.62
CA TYR A 51 -2.72 7.52 3.66
C TYR A 51 -3.91 6.90 2.91
N GLY A 52 -4.23 5.63 3.16
CA GLY A 52 -5.36 4.98 2.48
C GLY A 52 -5.76 3.60 2.99
N LEU A 53 -6.75 3.01 2.31
CA LEU A 53 -7.35 1.71 2.60
C LEU A 53 -7.56 0.88 1.33
N LEU A 54 -7.33 -0.43 1.44
CA LEU A 54 -7.51 -1.42 0.39
C LEU A 54 -8.50 -2.51 0.82
N PHE A 55 -9.33 -2.98 -0.11
CA PHE A 55 -10.18 -4.16 0.07
C PHE A 55 -9.70 -5.31 -0.83
N VAL A 56 -9.30 -6.43 -0.23
CA VAL A 56 -8.85 -7.63 -0.96
C VAL A 56 -10.08 -8.42 -1.42
N PHE A 57 -10.27 -8.57 -2.73
CA PHE A 57 -11.44 -9.24 -3.31
C PHE A 57 -11.13 -10.54 -4.05
N ARG A 58 -9.85 -10.82 -4.32
CA ARG A 58 -9.40 -12.08 -4.92
C ARG A 58 -7.99 -12.43 -4.44
N VAL A 59 -7.83 -13.60 -3.84
CA VAL A 59 -6.53 -14.11 -3.38
C VAL A 59 -6.15 -15.36 -4.19
N PHE A 60 -4.87 -15.48 -4.50
CA PHE A 60 -4.21 -16.66 -5.08
C PHE A 60 -3.04 -17.07 -4.17
N ASP A 61 -2.38 -18.20 -4.43
CA ASP A 61 -1.27 -18.70 -3.61
C ASP A 61 -0.21 -17.64 -3.25
N LYS A 62 0.23 -16.83 -4.22
CA LYS A 62 1.38 -15.91 -4.07
C LYS A 62 1.05 -14.43 -4.27
N VAL A 63 -0.14 -14.12 -4.76
CA VAL A 63 -0.57 -12.76 -5.10
C VAL A 63 -2.04 -12.57 -4.77
N SER A 64 -2.48 -11.33 -4.63
CA SER A 64 -3.89 -11.00 -4.45
C SER A 64 -4.24 -9.70 -5.17
N TYR A 65 -5.50 -9.54 -5.54
CA TYR A 65 -6.04 -8.29 -6.07
C TYR A 65 -6.84 -7.54 -5.01
N ALA A 66 -6.60 -6.24 -4.95
CA ALA A 66 -7.25 -5.35 -4.00
C ALA A 66 -7.78 -4.08 -4.69
N LEU A 67 -8.90 -3.58 -4.21
CA LEU A 67 -9.50 -2.32 -4.62
C LEU A 67 -9.04 -1.20 -3.67
N VAL A 68 -8.52 -0.10 -4.22
CA VAL A 68 -8.20 1.10 -3.45
C VAL A 68 -9.50 1.83 -3.11
N MET A 69 -9.92 1.80 -1.84
CA MET A 69 -11.20 2.37 -1.40
C MET A 69 -11.11 3.88 -1.19
N GLN A 70 -10.05 4.33 -0.53
CA GLN A 70 -9.81 5.72 -0.16
C GLN A 70 -8.30 5.95 -0.13
N THR A 71 -7.86 7.07 -0.71
CA THR A 71 -6.44 7.46 -0.68
C THR A 71 -6.32 8.98 -0.75
N HIS A 72 -5.50 9.57 0.12
CA HIS A 72 -5.23 11.01 0.13
C HIS A 72 -3.94 11.37 -0.63
N LEU A 73 -3.10 10.38 -0.92
CA LEU A 73 -1.90 10.48 -1.75
C LEU A 73 -2.02 9.51 -2.94
N PRO A 74 -1.33 9.77 -4.07
CA PRO A 74 -1.22 8.77 -5.12
C PRO A 74 -0.57 7.49 -4.59
N VAL A 75 -1.13 6.33 -4.92
CA VAL A 75 -0.56 5.03 -4.52
C VAL A 75 0.67 4.77 -5.38
N HIS A 76 1.83 4.64 -4.75
CA HIS A 76 3.08 4.33 -5.43
C HIS A 76 3.35 2.83 -5.48
N LEU A 77 4.01 2.39 -6.55
CA LEU A 77 4.55 1.05 -6.64
C LEU A 77 5.60 0.85 -5.53
N LEU A 78 5.51 -0.26 -4.78
CA LEU A 78 6.33 -0.64 -3.61
C LEU A 78 5.86 -0.15 -2.23
N ASP A 79 4.70 0.51 -2.12
CA ASP A 79 4.13 0.85 -0.83
C ASP A 79 3.73 -0.39 -0.04
N ARG A 80 3.93 -0.34 1.29
CA ARG A 80 3.68 -1.48 2.18
C ARG A 80 2.22 -1.51 2.60
N ALA A 81 1.59 -2.65 2.37
CA ALA A 81 0.30 -2.98 2.98
C ALA A 81 0.55 -3.84 4.23
N GLN A 82 0.03 -3.40 5.37
CA GLN A 82 0.04 -4.18 6.62
C GLN A 82 -1.40 -4.42 7.08
N THR A 83 -1.64 -5.61 7.61
CA THR A 83 -2.81 -5.90 8.43
C THR A 83 -2.72 -5.08 9.71
N PRO A 84 -3.83 -4.46 10.18
CA PRO A 84 -3.88 -3.85 11.52
C PRO A 84 -3.47 -4.82 12.63
#